data_AF-A0A3A4PYR2-F1
#
_entry.id   AF-A0A3A4PYR2-F1
#
_cell.length_a   1.000
_cell.length_b   1.000
_cell.length_c   1.000
_cell.angle_alpha   90.00
_cell.angle_beta   90.00
_cell.angle_gamma   90.00
#
_symmetry.space_group_name_H-M   'P 1'
#
loop_
_entity.id
_entity.type
_entity.pdbx_description
1 polymer ?
#
loop_
_entity_poly.entity_id
_entity_poly.type
_entity_poly.pdbx_seq_one_letter_code
_entity_poly.pdbx_strand_id
1 'polypeptide(L)'
;MNRIITLSKSFILIFLIVSFFSIPALAANQAVLSSSRGVDASEYLRLNGEYIIFVLREEMWQEAGRLSFDKNLRDRCIDLGKYLSEEETVTIRLKQRGGGAAHIDAVLLGVNAPVDVRGINDPLALKKLSQKDYDVIDAFEKDIELVFSSQEDAGTLTLSARVEPEVISKTPFHFPLSNTYKPMTETSEFYTYTLIHNTSRIRANAADTSFFKEYSITGSGHPSGYTYGMVSNDKDNLYVNIDFTPDNTLDGEKDYAKVYVKTETDLKEFKLSVPDTTWGRPDFTYTKNVAYQHKVYNFIIPLKEIGIEAIAQEKEILLAFAAYGTATPLSTYLHEVLLNTSPSSGGDVEVQDKDGLITIPSINYRVRIEVDPMNEAVIGGSVMKWNAGISDFEVTAWLTGGYPIAIGQGINGTNAVEWGANLSELDDLTGSFTGYFHSTRVDGQPASDYTQAFTHTLADNRKIPTLSEWGMIFFVTSLMSTAIWFIRKRSKTNFLAAIMIVGMVVGIAWAATIVLDGDVGDWSAISPKVTDPFDDQSGDPNEDIRYGFVANDETHIYFRVDYTGMMEPD
;
A
#
# COMPACT_ATOMS: atom_id res chain seq x y z
N MET A 1 41.35 56.48 -17.90
CA MET A 1 41.23 55.24 -17.10
C MET A 1 40.07 55.25 -16.10
N ASN A 2 39.81 56.31 -15.32
CA ASN A 2 38.75 56.26 -14.29
C ASN A 2 37.31 56.06 -14.79
N ARG A 3 36.95 56.48 -16.02
CA ARG A 3 35.59 56.24 -16.59
C ARG A 3 35.36 54.80 -17.07
N ILE A 4 36.40 54.09 -17.48
CA ILE A 4 36.30 52.68 -17.94
C ILE A 4 36.12 51.75 -16.73
N ILE A 5 36.76 52.07 -15.61
CA ILE A 5 36.64 51.32 -14.35
C ILE A 5 35.25 51.48 -13.70
N THR A 6 34.58 52.64 -13.88
CA THR A 6 33.22 52.82 -13.33
C THR A 6 32.15 52.10 -14.14
N LEU A 7 32.26 52.06 -15.48
CA LEU A 7 31.35 51.28 -16.31
C LEU A 7 31.48 49.77 -16.06
N SER A 8 32.71 49.28 -15.88
CA SER A 8 32.98 47.87 -15.55
C SER A 8 32.31 47.43 -14.24
N LYS A 9 32.36 48.26 -13.19
CA LYS A 9 31.74 47.95 -11.88
C LYS A 9 30.21 47.94 -11.92
N SER A 10 29.58 48.83 -12.69
CA SER A 10 28.12 48.82 -12.87
C SER A 10 27.63 47.66 -13.74
N PHE A 11 28.42 47.23 -14.73
CA PHE A 11 28.10 46.06 -15.54
C PHE A 11 28.19 44.76 -14.73
N ILE A 12 29.21 44.62 -13.88
CA ILE A 12 29.38 43.49 -12.97
C ILE A 12 28.23 43.41 -11.94
N LEU A 13 27.75 44.55 -11.42
CA LEU A 13 26.65 44.57 -10.45
C LEU A 13 25.29 44.19 -11.08
N ILE A 14 25.02 44.65 -12.32
CA ILE A 14 23.80 44.25 -13.05
C ILE A 14 23.87 42.77 -13.44
N PHE A 15 25.04 42.30 -13.88
CA PHE A 15 25.24 40.87 -14.16
C PHE A 15 25.06 40.03 -12.89
N LEU A 16 25.57 40.48 -11.74
CA LEU A 16 25.35 39.81 -10.44
C LEU A 16 23.88 39.81 -10.02
N ILE A 17 23.13 40.89 -10.23
CA ILE A 17 21.70 40.96 -9.88
C ILE A 17 20.88 40.07 -10.84
N VAL A 18 21.14 40.12 -12.14
CA VAL A 18 20.47 39.23 -13.12
C VAL A 18 20.84 37.78 -12.85
N SER A 19 22.09 37.46 -12.51
CA SER A 19 22.48 36.12 -12.06
C SER A 19 21.80 35.73 -10.74
N PHE A 20 21.70 36.61 -9.74
CA PHE A 20 21.00 36.33 -8.48
C PHE A 20 19.50 36.02 -8.68
N PHE A 21 18.86 36.64 -9.68
CA PHE A 21 17.46 36.36 -10.05
C PHE A 21 17.28 35.30 -11.15
N SER A 22 18.35 34.85 -11.81
CA SER A 22 18.34 33.72 -12.76
C SER A 22 18.73 32.39 -12.10
N ILE A 23 19.39 32.43 -10.93
CA ILE A 23 19.74 31.24 -10.15
C ILE A 23 18.51 30.50 -9.58
N PRO A 24 17.34 31.11 -9.26
CA PRO A 24 16.16 30.35 -8.86
C PRO A 24 15.61 29.45 -9.98
N ALA A 25 15.80 29.83 -11.26
CA ALA A 25 15.29 29.06 -12.40
C ALA A 25 16.15 27.82 -12.74
N LEU A 26 17.42 27.78 -12.31
CA LEU A 26 18.26 26.58 -12.45
C LEU A 26 18.36 25.79 -11.14
N ALA A 27 18.25 26.46 -9.98
CA ALA A 27 18.25 25.81 -8.67
C ALA A 27 16.96 25.02 -8.40
N ALA A 28 15.81 25.38 -8.99
CA ALA A 28 14.60 24.55 -8.92
C ALA A 28 14.73 23.22 -9.69
N ASN A 29 15.70 23.09 -10.62
CA ASN A 29 16.04 21.84 -11.31
C ASN A 29 17.26 21.10 -10.71
N GLN A 30 17.90 21.65 -9.68
CA GLN A 30 19.04 21.01 -8.99
C GLN A 30 18.90 20.95 -7.45
N ALA A 31 17.80 21.46 -6.88
CA ALA A 31 17.44 21.27 -5.48
C ALA A 31 16.71 19.93 -5.22
N VAL A 32 16.43 19.15 -6.27
CA VAL A 32 16.24 17.70 -6.14
C VAL A 32 17.64 17.10 -6.00
N LEU A 33 17.94 16.52 -4.84
CA LEU A 33 19.27 16.14 -4.32
C LEU A 33 19.96 17.22 -3.46
N SER A 34 19.22 17.85 -2.55
CA SER A 34 19.80 18.07 -1.23
C SER A 34 19.15 17.10 -0.26
N SER A 35 20.00 16.25 0.33
CA SER A 35 19.62 15.23 1.30
C SER A 35 18.72 15.86 2.36
N SER A 36 17.46 15.41 2.41
CA SER A 36 16.74 15.45 3.67
C SER A 36 17.66 14.83 4.71
N ARG A 37 18.03 15.62 5.73
CA ARG A 37 18.52 15.05 6.97
C ARG A 37 17.45 14.06 7.37
N GLY A 38 17.78 12.78 7.33
CA GLY A 38 16.90 11.69 7.68
C GLY A 38 16.29 11.99 9.04
N VAL A 39 15.04 12.42 9.03
CA VAL A 39 14.10 12.00 10.05
C VAL A 39 14.06 10.49 9.87
N ASP A 40 14.46 9.78 10.91
CA ASP A 40 14.55 8.33 10.92
C ASP A 40 13.17 7.81 10.48
N ALA A 41 13.10 7.12 9.34
CA ALA A 41 11.86 6.54 8.83
C ALA A 41 11.25 5.51 9.80
N SER A 42 11.91 5.27 10.94
CA SER A 42 11.39 4.54 12.09
C SER A 42 10.24 5.23 12.84
N GLU A 43 10.06 6.56 12.75
CA GLU A 43 9.01 7.27 13.52
C GLU A 43 7.60 7.22 12.89
N TYR A 44 7.47 6.85 11.62
CA TYR A 44 6.17 6.79 10.92
C TYR A 44 5.64 5.37 10.70
N LEU A 45 6.35 4.35 11.22
CA LEU A 45 5.88 2.97 11.19
C LEU A 45 4.96 2.72 12.39
N ARG A 46 3.76 2.19 12.17
CA ARG A 46 2.93 1.65 13.26
C ARG A 46 3.62 0.40 13.83
N LEU A 47 4.46 0.63 14.83
CA LEU A 47 5.13 -0.42 15.58
C LEU A 47 4.07 -1.18 16.36
N ASN A 48 3.95 -2.48 16.12
CA ASN A 48 2.96 -3.31 16.79
C ASN A 48 3.50 -3.84 18.13
N GLY A 49 4.81 -4.10 18.20
CA GLY A 49 5.46 -4.56 19.42
C GLY A 49 6.97 -4.52 19.31
N GLU A 50 7.63 -5.05 20.33
CA GLU A 50 9.08 -5.00 20.46
C GLU A 50 9.67 -6.31 21.02
N TYR A 51 10.96 -6.50 20.74
CA TYR A 51 11.80 -7.46 21.43
C TYR A 51 12.74 -6.72 22.36
N ILE A 52 12.65 -7.04 23.66
CA ILE A 52 13.61 -6.57 24.66
C ILE A 52 14.79 -7.54 24.66
N ILE A 53 15.98 -7.00 24.51
CA ILE A 53 17.23 -7.74 24.37
C ILE A 53 17.93 -7.76 25.72
N PHE A 54 18.25 -8.95 26.24
CA PHE A 54 19.06 -9.13 27.44
C PHE A 54 20.34 -9.89 27.11
N VAL A 55 21.43 -9.55 27.78
CA VAL A 55 22.70 -10.29 27.72
C VAL A 55 22.99 -10.87 29.10
N LEU A 56 23.36 -12.14 29.17
CA LEU A 56 23.78 -12.79 30.41
C LEU A 56 25.23 -12.40 30.72
N ARG A 57 25.47 -11.80 31.89
CA ARG A 57 26.80 -11.45 32.38
C ARG A 57 26.89 -11.73 33.87
N GLU A 58 27.98 -12.37 34.31
CA GLU A 58 28.19 -12.66 35.74
C GLU A 58 26.95 -13.35 36.38
N GLU A 59 26.37 -14.30 35.65
CA GLU A 59 25.14 -15.03 36.02
C GLU A 59 23.87 -14.18 36.16
N MET A 60 23.89 -12.91 35.73
CA MET A 60 22.75 -11.99 35.77
C MET A 60 22.35 -11.49 34.40
N TRP A 61 21.05 -11.35 34.17
CA TRP A 61 20.51 -10.77 32.94
C TRP A 61 20.56 -9.25 33.01
N GLN A 62 21.17 -8.62 32.00
CA GLN A 62 21.21 -7.17 31.83
C GLN A 62 20.44 -6.78 30.56
N GLU A 63 19.50 -5.85 30.68
CA GLU A 63 18.79 -5.29 29.51
C GLU A 63 19.79 -4.49 28.67
N ALA A 64 19.96 -4.90 27.42
CA ALA A 64 20.86 -4.27 26.47
C ALA A 64 20.19 -3.15 25.67
N GLY A 65 18.89 -3.32 25.37
CA GLY A 65 18.03 -2.37 24.68
C GLY A 65 16.79 -3.05 24.09
N ARG A 66 16.12 -2.36 23.17
CA ARG A 66 14.82 -2.78 22.60
C ARG A 66 14.80 -2.56 21.09
N LEU A 67 14.18 -3.48 20.37
CA LEU A 67 14.00 -3.42 18.93
C LEU A 67 12.51 -3.53 18.60
N SER A 68 11.94 -2.47 18.03
CA SER A 68 10.51 -2.42 17.70
C SER A 68 10.25 -2.81 16.24
N PHE A 69 9.11 -3.47 16.01
CA PHE A 69 8.74 -4.06 14.72
C PHE A 69 7.28 -3.76 14.35
N ASP A 70 7.03 -3.66 13.05
CA ASP A 70 5.71 -3.68 12.43
C ASP A 70 5.38 -5.12 11.97
N LYS A 71 4.27 -5.27 11.24
CA LYS A 71 3.83 -6.57 10.71
C LYS A 71 4.75 -7.15 9.64
N ASN A 72 5.66 -6.35 9.08
CA ASN A 72 6.51 -6.77 7.97
C ASN A 72 7.82 -7.35 8.49
N LEU A 73 8.34 -8.36 7.79
CA LEU A 73 9.63 -8.93 8.15
C LEU A 73 10.76 -7.93 7.84
N ARG A 74 11.43 -7.43 8.88
CA ARG A 74 12.48 -6.41 8.76
C ARG A 74 13.69 -6.76 9.61
N ASP A 75 14.82 -6.16 9.25
CA ASP A 75 16.04 -6.25 10.03
C ASP A 75 16.11 -5.05 10.98
N ARG A 76 16.45 -5.33 12.24
CA ARG A 76 16.77 -4.34 13.26
C ARG A 76 18.06 -4.73 13.96
N CYS A 77 18.86 -3.74 14.31
CA CYS A 77 20.19 -3.96 14.85
C CYS A 77 20.38 -3.22 16.16
N ILE A 78 21.16 -3.81 17.08
CA ILE A 78 21.62 -3.15 18.30
C ILE A 78 23.11 -3.46 18.52
N ASP A 79 23.87 -2.44 18.90
CA ASP A 79 25.26 -2.60 19.32
C ASP A 79 25.32 -3.18 20.75
N LEU A 80 25.83 -4.39 20.85
CA LEU A 80 26.06 -5.11 22.08
C LEU A 80 27.52 -5.02 22.56
N GLY A 81 28.43 -4.36 21.85
CA GLY A 81 29.87 -4.42 22.11
C GLY A 81 30.28 -4.12 23.56
N LYS A 82 29.58 -3.21 24.24
CA LYS A 82 29.82 -2.88 25.67
C LYS A 82 29.40 -3.98 26.66
N TYR A 83 28.59 -4.94 26.23
CA TYR A 83 28.11 -6.07 27.02
C TYR A 83 28.90 -7.35 26.74
N LEU A 84 29.65 -7.41 25.64
CA LEU A 84 30.47 -8.57 25.30
C LEU A 84 31.75 -8.56 26.13
N SER A 85 32.05 -9.68 26.77
CA SER A 85 33.33 -9.96 27.42
C SER A 85 34.23 -10.78 26.47
N GLU A 86 35.50 -10.97 26.85
CA GLU A 86 36.41 -11.93 26.19
C GLU A 86 36.02 -13.40 26.44
N GLU A 87 34.81 -13.67 26.97
CA GLU A 87 34.30 -15.02 27.19
C GLU A 87 34.10 -15.76 25.86
N GLU A 88 34.32 -17.08 25.84
CA GLU A 88 34.20 -17.91 24.63
C GLU A 88 32.77 -18.01 24.07
N THR A 89 31.76 -17.65 24.87
CA THR A 89 30.35 -17.73 24.48
C THR A 89 29.57 -16.53 24.97
N VAL A 90 28.60 -16.09 24.16
CA VAL A 90 27.67 -15.01 24.50
C VAL A 90 26.26 -15.60 24.57
N THR A 91 25.56 -15.37 25.67
CA THR A 91 24.15 -15.78 25.81
C THR A 91 23.25 -14.55 25.79
N ILE A 92 22.29 -14.55 24.87
CA ILE A 92 21.34 -13.47 24.65
C ILE A 92 19.93 -14.01 24.90
N ARG A 93 19.08 -13.23 25.55
CA ARG A 93 17.64 -13.52 25.69
C ARG A 93 16.83 -12.46 24.95
N LEU A 94 15.91 -12.91 24.13
CA LEU A 94 14.89 -12.11 23.47
C LEU A 94 13.58 -12.28 24.21
N LYS A 95 12.93 -11.18 24.60
CA LYS A 95 11.61 -11.18 25.23
C LYS A 95 10.65 -10.35 24.39
N GLN A 96 9.62 -11.00 23.85
CA GLN A 96 8.60 -10.33 23.05
C GLN A 96 7.61 -9.57 23.94
N ARG A 97 7.20 -8.36 23.54
CA ARG A 97 6.23 -7.50 24.22
C ARG A 97 5.36 -6.71 23.23
N GLY A 98 4.06 -6.62 23.53
CA GLY A 98 3.09 -5.83 22.76
C GLY A 98 2.70 -6.47 21.42
N GLY A 99 1.59 -6.02 20.84
CA GLY A 99 1.12 -6.50 19.54
C GLY A 99 0.51 -7.91 19.58
N GLY A 100 0.20 -8.41 18.38
CA GLY A 100 -0.29 -9.75 18.14
C GLY A 100 0.85 -10.75 17.91
N ALA A 101 0.59 -11.77 17.08
CA ALA A 101 1.54 -12.84 16.80
C ALA A 101 2.91 -12.30 16.35
N ALA A 102 3.98 -12.96 16.78
CA ALA A 102 5.33 -12.47 16.60
C ALA A 102 6.23 -13.57 16.08
N HIS A 103 7.03 -13.25 15.08
CA HIS A 103 7.78 -14.23 14.31
C HIS A 103 9.22 -13.75 14.12
N ILE A 104 10.17 -14.68 14.24
CA ILE A 104 11.59 -14.40 14.00
C ILE A 104 12.06 -15.31 12.87
N ASP A 105 12.68 -14.71 11.86
CA ASP A 105 13.31 -15.40 10.73
C ASP A 105 14.78 -15.69 11.04
N ALA A 106 15.54 -14.69 11.48
CA ALA A 106 16.97 -14.84 11.74
C ALA A 106 17.45 -14.03 12.93
N VAL A 107 18.48 -14.53 13.62
CA VAL A 107 19.22 -13.78 14.64
C VAL A 107 20.71 -13.98 14.44
N LEU A 108 21.44 -12.90 14.18
CA LEU A 108 22.88 -12.94 13.92
C LEU A 108 23.64 -12.04 14.89
N LEU A 109 24.75 -12.51 15.42
CA LEU A 109 25.70 -11.71 16.20
C LEU A 109 26.95 -11.46 15.35
N GLY A 110 27.06 -10.25 14.81
CA GLY A 110 27.93 -9.95 13.68
C GLY A 110 27.47 -10.75 12.46
N VAL A 111 28.30 -11.69 12.02
CA VAL A 111 27.98 -12.64 10.92
C VAL A 111 27.62 -14.04 11.42
N ASN A 112 27.65 -14.25 12.74
CA ASN A 112 27.52 -15.58 13.33
C ASN A 112 26.07 -15.89 13.70
N ALA A 113 25.59 -17.05 13.27
CA ALA A 113 24.36 -17.65 13.74
C ALA A 113 24.50 -18.17 15.20
N PRO A 114 23.38 -18.33 15.93
CA PRO A 114 23.40 -19.03 17.20
C PRO A 114 23.87 -20.48 17.00
N VAL A 115 24.48 -21.05 18.03
CA VAL A 115 24.87 -22.46 18.12
C VAL A 115 23.91 -23.28 19.00
N ASP A 116 23.09 -22.61 19.81
CA ASP A 116 22.05 -23.21 20.65
C ASP A 116 20.85 -22.25 20.77
N VAL A 117 19.64 -22.81 20.89
CA VAL A 117 18.38 -22.08 21.04
C VAL A 117 17.54 -22.77 22.11
N ARG A 118 17.06 -22.02 23.10
CA ARG A 118 16.21 -22.50 24.20
C ARG A 118 14.97 -21.63 24.35
N GLY A 119 13.95 -22.18 25.02
CA GLY A 119 12.67 -21.49 25.23
C GLY A 119 11.66 -21.66 24.10
N ILE A 120 12.01 -22.41 23.03
CA ILE A 120 11.14 -22.72 21.90
C ILE A 120 10.97 -24.24 21.76
N ASN A 121 9.74 -24.69 21.55
CA ASN A 121 9.42 -26.09 21.27
C ASN A 121 9.30 -26.34 19.75
N ASP A 122 10.36 -26.03 19.01
CA ASP A 122 10.52 -26.34 17.59
C ASP A 122 11.90 -26.97 17.38
N PRO A 123 11.99 -28.25 16.98
CA PRO A 123 13.27 -28.92 16.78
C PRO A 123 14.11 -28.32 15.64
N LEU A 124 13.51 -27.48 14.78
CA LEU A 124 14.18 -26.78 13.69
C LEU A 124 14.58 -25.34 14.06
N ALA A 125 14.31 -24.86 15.28
CA ALA A 125 14.52 -23.46 15.67
C ALA A 125 15.95 -22.97 15.39
N LEU A 126 16.98 -23.78 15.71
CA LEU A 126 18.37 -23.43 15.43
C LEU A 126 18.65 -23.24 13.94
N LYS A 127 18.09 -24.12 13.09
CA LYS A 127 18.26 -24.05 11.63
C LYS A 127 17.56 -22.78 11.10
N LYS A 128 16.32 -22.56 11.52
CA LYS A 128 15.50 -21.42 11.12
C LYS A 128 16.19 -20.10 11.42
N LEU A 129 16.58 -19.90 12.68
CA LEU A 129 17.23 -18.66 13.13
C LEU A 129 18.64 -18.41 12.56
N SER A 130 19.21 -19.36 11.81
CA SER A 130 20.61 -19.26 11.35
C SER A 130 20.80 -18.37 10.12
N GLN A 131 19.73 -18.10 9.36
CA GLN A 131 19.79 -17.29 8.15
C GLN A 131 18.42 -16.71 7.82
N LYS A 132 18.40 -15.63 7.04
CA LYS A 132 17.17 -14.99 6.58
C LYS A 132 16.66 -15.68 5.32
N ASP A 133 15.58 -16.44 5.42
CA ASP A 133 14.99 -17.18 4.29
C ASP A 133 13.46 -17.37 4.37
N TYR A 134 12.79 -16.60 5.24
CA TYR A 134 11.37 -16.68 5.58
C TYR A 134 10.95 -17.94 6.36
N ASP A 135 11.88 -18.78 6.82
CA ASP A 135 11.59 -19.95 7.65
C ASP A 135 11.47 -19.56 9.13
N VAL A 136 10.34 -18.98 9.49
CA VAL A 136 10.18 -18.34 10.79
C VAL A 136 9.89 -19.32 11.94
N ILE A 137 10.26 -18.91 13.15
CA ILE A 137 9.75 -19.47 14.41
C ILE A 137 8.67 -18.57 15.00
N ASP A 138 7.73 -19.17 15.74
CA ASP A 138 6.77 -18.44 16.58
C ASP A 138 7.44 -18.01 17.89
N ALA A 139 7.47 -16.70 18.12
CA ALA A 139 8.07 -16.02 19.26
C ALA A 139 7.03 -15.27 20.13
N PHE A 140 5.74 -15.40 19.83
CA PHE A 140 4.68 -14.67 20.53
C PHE A 140 4.64 -15.02 22.02
N GLU A 141 4.77 -14.00 22.89
CA GLU A 141 4.82 -14.13 24.35
C GLU A 141 5.88 -15.11 24.89
N LYS A 142 6.94 -15.38 24.13
CA LYS A 142 8.02 -16.29 24.52
C LYS A 142 9.28 -15.54 24.95
N ASP A 143 10.02 -16.18 25.86
CA ASP A 143 11.39 -15.82 26.21
C ASP A 143 12.33 -16.81 25.50
N ILE A 144 13.12 -16.31 24.55
CA ILE A 144 13.99 -17.13 23.71
C ILE A 144 15.43 -16.86 24.11
N GLU A 145 16.18 -17.91 24.45
CA GLU A 145 17.60 -17.80 24.77
C GLU A 145 18.44 -18.35 23.62
N LEU A 146 19.47 -17.60 23.24
CA LEU A 146 20.35 -17.86 22.11
C LEU A 146 21.78 -17.86 22.61
N VAL A 147 22.55 -18.89 22.24
CA VAL A 147 23.97 -18.96 22.55
C VAL A 147 24.77 -18.77 21.27
N PHE A 148 25.76 -17.89 21.30
CA PHE A 148 26.69 -17.64 20.22
C PHE A 148 28.12 -17.97 20.66
N SER A 149 28.95 -18.44 19.72
CA SER A 149 30.40 -18.48 19.93
C SER A 149 30.95 -17.06 19.86
N SER A 150 31.84 -16.67 20.79
CA SER A 150 32.46 -15.36 20.72
C SER A 150 33.55 -15.33 19.65
N GLN A 151 33.51 -14.31 18.80
CA GLN A 151 34.58 -13.95 17.87
C GLN A 151 34.73 -12.43 17.85
N GLU A 152 35.91 -11.95 17.46
CA GLU A 152 36.34 -10.54 17.58
C GLU A 152 35.44 -9.51 16.87
N ASP A 153 34.58 -9.95 15.93
CA ASP A 153 33.66 -9.08 15.16
C ASP A 153 32.18 -9.16 15.61
N ALA A 154 31.89 -9.73 16.79
CA ALA A 154 30.54 -10.04 17.28
C ALA A 154 29.75 -8.85 17.89
N GLY A 155 30.13 -7.59 17.62
CA GLY A 155 29.61 -6.43 18.35
C GLY A 155 28.13 -6.11 18.12
N THR A 156 27.55 -6.43 16.96
CA THR A 156 26.18 -6.04 16.60
C THR A 156 25.24 -7.24 16.53
N LEU A 157 24.13 -7.18 17.24
CA LEU A 157 23.04 -8.16 17.09
C LEU A 157 22.08 -7.67 16.00
N THR A 158 21.87 -8.47 14.97
CA THR A 158 20.84 -8.27 13.94
C THR A 158 19.71 -9.26 14.16
N LEU A 159 18.49 -8.72 14.27
CA LEU A 159 17.25 -9.48 14.41
C LEU A 159 16.36 -9.24 13.19
N SER A 160 16.09 -10.30 12.44
CA SER A 160 15.13 -10.33 11.34
C SER A 160 13.79 -10.86 11.86
N ALA A 161 12.82 -9.98 12.08
CA ALA A 161 11.58 -10.35 12.74
C ALA A 161 10.39 -9.50 12.26
N ARG A 162 9.19 -9.91 12.68
CA ARG A 162 7.94 -9.15 12.55
C ARG A 162 7.07 -9.31 13.79
N VAL A 163 6.22 -8.33 14.06
CA VAL A 163 5.16 -8.40 15.07
C VAL A 163 3.86 -7.94 14.42
N GLU A 164 2.87 -8.81 14.36
CA GLU A 164 1.55 -8.49 13.82
C GLU A 164 0.78 -7.54 14.73
N PRO A 165 -0.19 -6.77 14.22
CA PRO A 165 -1.15 -6.09 15.07
C PRO A 165 -2.03 -7.12 15.80
N GLU A 166 -2.64 -6.72 16.92
CA GLU A 166 -3.57 -7.58 17.67
C GLU A 166 -4.80 -7.95 16.83
N VAL A 167 -5.22 -7.04 15.94
CA VAL A 167 -6.32 -7.24 15.00
C VAL A 167 -5.76 -7.36 13.60
N ILE A 168 -5.97 -8.53 12.98
CA ILE A 168 -5.51 -8.86 11.62
C ILE A 168 -6.70 -9.00 10.67
N SER A 169 -6.44 -8.78 9.37
CA SER A 169 -7.41 -9.09 8.31
C SER A 169 -7.81 -10.57 8.36
N LYS A 170 -9.09 -10.84 8.07
CA LYS A 170 -9.65 -12.20 8.00
C LYS A 170 -10.00 -12.62 6.57
N THR A 171 -9.62 -11.79 5.60
CA THR A 171 -9.94 -11.97 4.18
C THR A 171 -9.08 -13.09 3.61
N PRO A 172 -9.66 -14.19 3.09
CA PRO A 172 -8.89 -15.25 2.44
C PRO A 172 -8.48 -14.82 1.02
N PHE A 173 -7.47 -15.50 0.47
CA PHE A 173 -7.33 -15.57 -0.98
C PHE A 173 -8.38 -16.53 -1.53
N HIS A 174 -9.05 -16.14 -2.62
CA HIS A 174 -9.89 -17.04 -3.41
C HIS A 174 -9.20 -17.40 -4.72
N PHE A 175 -9.45 -18.59 -5.23
CA PHE A 175 -8.91 -19.07 -6.50
C PHE A 175 -10.07 -19.59 -7.36
N PRO A 176 -10.32 -19.03 -8.56
CA PRO A 176 -9.55 -17.97 -9.24
C PRO A 176 -9.39 -16.66 -8.45
N LEU A 177 -8.23 -15.99 -8.57
CA LEU A 177 -7.91 -14.76 -7.85
C LEU A 177 -8.90 -13.61 -8.13
N SER A 178 -9.59 -13.64 -9.27
CA SER A 178 -10.70 -12.72 -9.61
C SER A 178 -11.89 -12.76 -8.63
N ASN A 179 -12.00 -13.82 -7.83
CA ASN A 179 -12.98 -13.96 -6.75
C ASN A 179 -12.49 -13.42 -5.39
N THR A 180 -11.21 -13.03 -5.28
CA THR A 180 -10.68 -12.46 -4.03
C THR A 180 -11.47 -11.19 -3.68
N TYR A 181 -11.74 -10.98 -2.40
CA TYR A 181 -12.60 -9.92 -1.84
C TYR A 181 -14.10 -10.03 -2.12
N LYS A 182 -14.55 -11.08 -2.82
CA LYS A 182 -15.96 -11.34 -3.07
C LYS A 182 -16.44 -12.52 -2.24
N PRO A 183 -17.69 -12.50 -1.73
CA PRO A 183 -18.33 -13.70 -1.25
C PRO A 183 -18.36 -14.77 -2.34
N MET A 184 -18.08 -16.02 -1.99
CA MET A 184 -18.22 -17.14 -2.92
C MET A 184 -19.70 -17.49 -3.10
N THR A 185 -20.18 -17.44 -4.34
CA THR A 185 -21.56 -17.74 -4.72
C THR A 185 -21.61 -18.58 -5.99
N GLU A 186 -22.81 -18.99 -6.42
CA GLU A 186 -23.00 -19.75 -7.67
C GLU A 186 -22.60 -18.95 -8.94
N THR A 187 -22.49 -17.62 -8.85
CA THR A 187 -22.10 -16.74 -9.96
C THR A 187 -20.62 -16.36 -9.94
N SER A 188 -19.84 -16.87 -8.97
CA SER A 188 -18.38 -16.71 -8.94
C SER A 188 -17.71 -17.38 -10.15
N GLU A 189 -16.45 -17.08 -10.38
CA GLU A 189 -15.64 -17.79 -11.38
C GLU A 189 -15.16 -19.14 -10.86
N PHE A 190 -15.07 -20.15 -11.73
CA PHE A 190 -14.68 -21.51 -11.39
C PHE A 190 -13.74 -22.09 -12.45
N TYR A 191 -12.80 -22.94 -12.03
CA TYR A 191 -12.07 -23.82 -12.93
C TYR A 191 -12.92 -25.04 -13.29
N THR A 192 -12.70 -25.59 -14.48
CA THR A 192 -13.36 -26.84 -14.92
C THR A 192 -12.41 -28.02 -14.71
N TYR A 193 -12.89 -29.07 -14.04
CA TYR A 193 -12.19 -30.34 -13.87
C TYR A 193 -13.03 -31.50 -14.41
N THR A 194 -12.44 -32.37 -15.22
CA THR A 194 -13.11 -33.56 -15.74
C THR A 194 -12.88 -34.74 -14.80
N LEU A 195 -13.95 -35.27 -14.21
CA LEU A 195 -13.92 -36.53 -13.45
C LEU A 195 -13.69 -37.69 -14.41
N ILE A 196 -12.62 -38.44 -14.17
CA ILE A 196 -12.24 -39.58 -15.01
C ILE A 196 -12.75 -40.86 -14.34
N HIS A 197 -13.45 -41.71 -15.08
CA HIS A 197 -13.85 -43.04 -14.61
C HIS A 197 -12.60 -43.93 -14.55
N ASN A 198 -11.98 -44.07 -13.38
CA ASN A 198 -10.91 -45.03 -13.17
C ASN A 198 -10.96 -45.74 -11.82
N THR A 199 -10.48 -46.98 -11.81
CA THR A 199 -10.39 -47.85 -10.62
C THR A 199 -9.14 -47.62 -9.79
N SER A 200 -8.18 -46.83 -10.30
CA SER A 200 -6.93 -46.46 -9.64
C SER A 200 -6.79 -44.94 -9.63
N ARG A 201 -6.23 -44.35 -8.56
CA ARG A 201 -5.96 -42.91 -8.47
C ARG A 201 -5.09 -42.46 -9.65
N ILE A 202 -5.68 -41.83 -10.66
CA ILE A 202 -4.93 -41.15 -11.70
C ILE A 202 -4.62 -39.76 -11.15
N ARG A 203 -3.34 -39.45 -10.95
CA ARG A 203 -2.94 -38.05 -10.92
C ARG A 203 -3.26 -37.52 -12.31
N ALA A 204 -4.26 -36.64 -12.45
CA ALA A 204 -4.34 -35.82 -13.64
C ALA A 204 -2.95 -35.18 -13.79
N ASN A 205 -2.23 -35.63 -14.82
CA ASN A 205 -0.82 -35.42 -15.09
C ASN A 205 0.17 -36.12 -14.12
N ALA A 206 0.80 -37.17 -14.64
CA ALA A 206 2.09 -37.63 -14.17
C ALA A 206 3.10 -36.48 -14.28
N ALA A 207 3.80 -36.19 -13.18
CA ALA A 207 4.81 -35.14 -13.03
C ALA A 207 4.28 -33.68 -13.09
N ASP A 208 4.40 -33.00 -11.96
CA ASP A 208 4.74 -31.57 -11.89
C ASP A 208 3.80 -30.48 -12.45
N THR A 209 2.62 -30.79 -13.00
CA THR A 209 1.72 -29.73 -13.47
C THR A 209 0.57 -29.51 -12.49
N SER A 210 0.54 -28.35 -11.85
CA SER A 210 -0.58 -27.91 -11.02
C SER A 210 -1.85 -27.72 -11.86
N PHE A 211 -3.01 -28.05 -11.28
CA PHE A 211 -4.34 -27.76 -11.83
C PHE A 211 -4.58 -26.24 -11.94
N PHE A 212 -4.13 -25.47 -10.94
CA PHE A 212 -3.97 -24.03 -11.04
C PHE A 212 -2.64 -23.60 -10.40
N LYS A 213 -2.11 -22.47 -10.85
CA LYS A 213 -0.95 -21.79 -10.28
C LYS A 213 -1.18 -20.29 -10.37
N GLU A 214 -1.37 -19.62 -9.25
CA GLU A 214 -1.65 -18.18 -9.21
C GLU A 214 -0.78 -17.47 -8.18
N TYR A 215 -0.33 -16.25 -8.49
CA TYR A 215 0.59 -15.49 -7.64
C TYR A 215 -0.19 -14.66 -6.61
N SER A 216 -0.06 -15.01 -5.35
CA SER A 216 -0.72 -14.36 -4.22
C SER A 216 0.17 -13.25 -3.65
N ILE A 217 -0.28 -12.01 -3.77
CA ILE A 217 0.37 -10.83 -3.18
C ILE A 217 -0.20 -10.61 -1.78
N THR A 218 0.67 -10.69 -0.78
CA THR A 218 0.32 -10.64 0.65
C THR A 218 0.38 -9.22 1.21
N GLY A 219 -0.60 -8.85 2.05
CA GLY A 219 -0.63 -7.58 2.79
C GLY A 219 -0.36 -7.70 4.29
N SER A 220 -0.06 -8.90 4.77
CA SER A 220 0.06 -9.26 6.19
C SER A 220 1.51 -9.36 6.69
N GLY A 221 2.49 -9.11 5.82
CA GLY A 221 3.92 -9.31 6.11
C GLY A 221 4.43 -10.74 5.93
N HIS A 222 3.54 -11.66 5.53
CA HIS A 222 3.91 -12.96 4.96
C HIS A 222 4.63 -12.79 3.62
N PRO A 223 5.46 -13.75 3.18
CA PRO A 223 6.04 -13.72 1.85
C PRO A 223 4.93 -13.81 0.78
N SER A 224 5.03 -12.98 -0.25
CA SER A 224 4.23 -13.18 -1.47
C SER A 224 4.77 -14.37 -2.26
N GLY A 225 3.89 -15.13 -2.90
CA GLY A 225 4.30 -16.38 -3.55
C GLY A 225 3.21 -17.01 -4.40
N TYR A 226 3.57 -18.06 -5.12
CA TYR A 226 2.60 -18.81 -5.92
C TYR A 226 1.83 -19.80 -5.05
N THR A 227 0.50 -19.79 -5.15
CA THR A 227 -0.34 -20.87 -4.65
C THR A 227 -0.56 -21.89 -5.74
N TYR A 228 -0.40 -23.18 -5.41
CA TYR A 228 -0.56 -24.28 -6.35
C TYR A 228 -1.71 -25.18 -5.91
N GLY A 229 -2.64 -25.46 -6.81
CA GLY A 229 -3.67 -26.48 -6.60
C GLY A 229 -3.41 -27.71 -7.45
N MET A 230 -3.62 -28.90 -6.90
CA MET A 230 -3.64 -30.15 -7.63
C MET A 230 -4.97 -30.86 -7.37
N VAL A 231 -5.62 -31.32 -8.44
CA VAL A 231 -6.88 -32.04 -8.37
C VAL A 231 -6.73 -33.40 -9.02
N SER A 232 -7.25 -34.43 -8.37
CA SER A 232 -7.34 -35.79 -8.91
C SER A 232 -8.58 -36.48 -8.36
N ASN A 233 -9.04 -37.56 -8.99
CA ASN A 233 -10.13 -38.36 -8.44
C ASN A 233 -9.84 -39.87 -8.58
N ASP A 234 -10.50 -40.66 -7.76
CA ASP A 234 -10.75 -42.08 -8.03
C ASP A 234 -12.26 -42.31 -8.20
N LYS A 235 -12.72 -43.56 -8.04
CA LYS A 235 -14.14 -43.93 -8.17
C LYS A 235 -15.02 -43.43 -7.02
N ASP A 236 -14.44 -43.13 -5.85
CA ASP A 236 -15.16 -42.84 -4.62
C ASP A 236 -14.92 -41.40 -4.13
N ASN A 237 -13.76 -40.80 -4.42
CA ASN A 237 -13.31 -39.53 -3.84
C ASN A 237 -12.70 -38.58 -4.88
N LEU A 238 -12.90 -37.28 -4.62
CA LEU A 238 -12.13 -36.16 -5.14
C LEU A 238 -10.99 -35.85 -4.16
N TYR A 239 -9.77 -35.71 -4.68
CA TYR A 239 -8.58 -35.35 -3.95
C TYR A 239 -8.10 -33.98 -4.40
N VAL A 240 -7.96 -33.05 -3.46
CA VAL A 240 -7.39 -31.72 -3.71
C VAL A 240 -6.17 -31.52 -2.82
N ASN A 241 -5.07 -31.06 -3.38
CA ASN A 241 -3.95 -30.54 -2.61
C ASN A 241 -3.78 -29.05 -2.93
N ILE A 242 -3.71 -28.21 -1.89
CA ILE A 242 -3.42 -26.78 -2.01
C ILE A 242 -2.10 -26.54 -1.29
N ASP A 243 -1.06 -26.20 -2.06
CA ASP A 243 0.24 -25.77 -1.58
C ASP A 243 0.22 -24.23 -1.51
N PHE A 244 -0.01 -23.70 -0.30
CA PHE A 244 -0.19 -22.27 -0.03
C PHE A 244 1.14 -21.70 0.49
N THR A 245 2.09 -21.51 -0.43
CA THR A 245 3.43 -21.03 -0.10
C THR A 245 3.51 -19.66 0.59
N PRO A 246 2.53 -18.74 0.47
CA PRO A 246 2.59 -17.48 1.22
C PRO A 246 2.54 -17.65 2.73
N ASP A 247 1.85 -18.67 3.22
CA ASP A 247 1.67 -18.86 4.66
C ASP A 247 2.81 -19.68 5.27
N ASN A 248 3.80 -18.96 5.80
CA ASN A 248 4.97 -19.48 6.49
C ASN A 248 4.82 -19.55 8.03
N THR A 249 3.60 -19.49 8.57
CA THR A 249 3.36 -19.59 10.03
C THR A 249 2.43 -20.76 10.36
N LEU A 250 2.25 -21.02 11.67
CA LEU A 250 1.39 -22.09 12.18
C LEU A 250 0.49 -21.51 13.28
N ASP A 251 -0.63 -20.92 12.89
CA ASP A 251 -1.58 -20.19 13.74
C ASP A 251 -2.83 -21.00 14.15
N GLY A 252 -2.80 -22.32 13.96
CA GLY A 252 -3.80 -23.25 14.49
C GLY A 252 -5.17 -23.11 13.83
N GLU A 253 -6.20 -22.80 14.63
CA GLU A 253 -7.61 -22.62 14.19
C GLU A 253 -7.75 -21.54 13.11
N LYS A 254 -6.85 -20.54 13.11
CA LYS A 254 -6.88 -19.45 12.14
C LYS A 254 -6.58 -19.99 10.74
N ASP A 255 -5.78 -21.04 10.60
CA ASP A 255 -5.32 -21.54 9.31
C ASP A 255 -6.32 -22.51 8.72
N TYR A 256 -6.87 -22.15 7.58
CA TYR A 256 -7.83 -22.97 6.87
C TYR A 256 -7.72 -22.84 5.35
N ALA A 257 -8.17 -23.89 4.68
CA ALA A 257 -8.47 -23.84 3.27
C ALA A 257 -9.89 -24.32 3.03
N LYS A 258 -10.43 -23.97 1.86
CA LYS A 258 -11.74 -24.41 1.42
C LYS A 258 -11.69 -24.90 -0.02
N VAL A 259 -12.48 -25.93 -0.31
CA VAL A 259 -12.82 -26.34 -1.68
C VAL A 259 -14.28 -26.04 -1.90
N TYR A 260 -14.58 -25.31 -2.95
CA TYR A 260 -15.92 -25.02 -3.42
C TYR A 260 -16.23 -25.88 -4.64
N VAL A 261 -17.37 -26.56 -4.63
CA VAL A 261 -17.86 -27.35 -5.76
C VAL A 261 -19.24 -26.83 -6.15
N LYS A 262 -19.35 -26.28 -7.36
CA LYS A 262 -20.65 -25.88 -7.91
C LYS A 262 -21.37 -27.12 -8.44
N THR A 263 -22.46 -27.49 -7.79
CA THR A 263 -23.33 -28.60 -8.19
C THR A 263 -24.44 -28.09 -9.10
N GLU A 264 -25.35 -28.99 -9.53
CA GLU A 264 -26.53 -28.62 -10.32
C GLU A 264 -27.55 -27.81 -9.51
N THR A 265 -27.51 -27.89 -8.17
CA THR A 265 -28.54 -27.32 -7.27
C THR A 265 -28.02 -26.30 -6.27
N ASP A 266 -26.73 -26.33 -5.94
CA ASP A 266 -26.14 -25.48 -4.91
C ASP A 266 -24.61 -25.34 -5.06
N LEU A 267 -24.03 -24.40 -4.33
CA LEU A 267 -22.60 -24.31 -4.08
C LEU A 267 -22.25 -25.05 -2.78
N LYS A 268 -21.44 -26.10 -2.86
CA LYS A 268 -20.96 -26.82 -1.67
C LYS A 268 -19.59 -26.34 -1.23
N GLU A 269 -19.43 -26.14 0.07
CA GLU A 269 -18.18 -25.73 0.73
C GLU A 269 -17.63 -26.89 1.57
N PHE A 270 -16.37 -27.24 1.35
CA PHE A 270 -15.61 -28.19 2.16
C PHE A 270 -14.45 -27.45 2.82
N LYS A 271 -14.52 -27.25 4.14
CA LYS A 271 -13.49 -26.52 4.91
C LYS A 271 -12.55 -27.49 5.63
N LEU A 272 -11.28 -27.12 5.69
CA LEU A 272 -10.24 -27.83 6.41
C LEU A 272 -9.42 -26.83 7.24
N SER A 273 -9.13 -27.13 8.50
CA SER A 273 -8.22 -26.35 9.35
C SER A 273 -7.39 -27.28 10.25
N VAL A 274 -6.39 -26.77 10.96
CA VAL A 274 -5.59 -27.57 11.94
C VAL A 274 -6.45 -28.45 12.88
N PRO A 275 -7.50 -27.92 13.51
CA PRO A 275 -8.41 -28.64 14.42
C PRO A 275 -9.51 -29.44 13.70
N ASP A 276 -9.99 -28.98 12.54
CA ASP A 276 -11.08 -29.59 11.80
C ASP A 276 -10.54 -30.30 10.57
N THR A 277 -10.42 -31.63 10.72
CA THR A 277 -9.86 -32.55 9.73
C THR A 277 -10.93 -33.40 9.05
N THR A 278 -12.20 -32.98 9.12
CA THR A 278 -13.35 -33.74 8.58
C THR A 278 -13.15 -34.13 7.11
N TRP A 279 -12.61 -33.21 6.31
CA TRP A 279 -12.45 -33.37 4.86
C TRP A 279 -11.01 -33.63 4.43
N GLY A 280 -10.10 -33.96 5.35
CA GLY A 280 -8.69 -34.13 5.00
C GLY A 280 -7.71 -33.80 6.12
N ARG A 281 -6.52 -33.33 5.77
CA ARG A 281 -5.48 -32.97 6.74
C ARG A 281 -4.64 -31.77 6.28
N PRO A 282 -4.44 -30.75 7.13
CA PRO A 282 -3.42 -29.74 6.89
C PRO A 282 -2.05 -30.22 7.38
N ASP A 283 -1.01 -29.74 6.71
CA ASP A 283 0.38 -29.95 7.05
C ASP A 283 1.12 -28.59 7.06
N PHE A 284 2.15 -28.48 7.89
CA PHE A 284 3.09 -27.37 7.88
C PHE A 284 4.48 -27.95 7.59
N THR A 285 4.94 -27.80 6.35
CA THR A 285 6.03 -28.63 5.83
C THR A 285 6.84 -27.92 4.76
N TYR A 286 7.96 -28.53 4.38
CA TYR A 286 8.74 -28.11 3.23
C TYR A 286 8.24 -28.82 1.98
N THR A 287 8.12 -28.06 0.90
CA THR A 287 7.92 -28.59 -0.45
C THR A 287 9.07 -28.13 -1.32
N LYS A 288 9.09 -28.53 -2.60
CA LYS A 288 10.11 -28.05 -3.54
C LYS A 288 9.84 -26.63 -4.06
N ASN A 289 8.71 -26.03 -3.70
CA ASN A 289 8.27 -24.76 -4.26
C ASN A 289 8.91 -23.56 -3.58
N VAL A 290 9.27 -23.68 -2.29
CA VAL A 290 9.94 -22.63 -1.50
C VAL A 290 10.90 -23.24 -0.46
N ALA A 291 11.81 -22.43 0.09
CA ALA A 291 12.88 -22.87 1.00
C ALA A 291 12.45 -22.99 2.47
N TYR A 292 11.26 -22.49 2.83
CA TYR A 292 10.75 -22.38 4.19
C TYR A 292 9.53 -23.29 4.43
N GLN A 293 9.22 -23.59 5.69
CA GLN A 293 8.00 -24.31 6.03
C GLN A 293 6.77 -23.45 5.75
N HIS A 294 5.75 -24.04 5.14
CA HIS A 294 4.50 -23.36 4.81
C HIS A 294 3.31 -24.31 4.87
N LYS A 295 2.11 -23.75 4.73
CA LYS A 295 0.86 -24.53 4.74
C LYS A 295 0.63 -25.32 3.47
N VAL A 296 0.27 -26.58 3.69
CA VAL A 296 -0.24 -27.48 2.65
C VAL A 296 -1.54 -28.11 3.14
N TYR A 297 -2.58 -28.07 2.31
CA TYR A 297 -3.90 -28.60 2.64
C TYR A 297 -4.24 -29.77 1.75
N ASN A 298 -4.48 -30.94 2.34
CA ASN A 298 -4.83 -32.17 1.63
C ASN A 298 -6.28 -32.54 1.88
N PHE A 299 -7.15 -32.43 0.87
CA PHE A 299 -8.55 -32.80 0.94
C PHE A 299 -8.81 -34.20 0.38
N ILE A 300 -9.76 -34.89 1.00
CA ILE A 300 -10.40 -36.13 0.53
C ILE A 300 -11.91 -35.92 0.66
N ILE A 301 -12.56 -35.61 -0.46
CA ILE A 301 -13.98 -35.30 -0.54
C ILE A 301 -14.70 -36.48 -1.21
N PRO A 302 -15.55 -37.23 -0.50
CA PRO A 302 -16.33 -38.30 -1.11
C PRO A 302 -17.24 -37.75 -2.22
N LEU A 303 -17.26 -38.39 -3.38
CA LEU A 303 -18.03 -37.94 -4.54
C LEU A 303 -19.54 -37.88 -4.27
N LYS A 304 -20.04 -38.75 -3.39
CA LYS A 304 -21.43 -38.71 -2.91
C LYS A 304 -21.81 -37.37 -2.26
N GLU A 305 -20.86 -36.69 -1.61
CA GLU A 305 -21.12 -35.40 -0.95
C GLU A 305 -21.38 -34.29 -1.98
N ILE A 306 -20.92 -34.45 -3.22
CA ILE A 306 -21.20 -33.54 -4.34
C ILE A 306 -22.26 -34.10 -5.30
N GLY A 307 -23.05 -35.08 -4.84
CA GLY A 307 -24.17 -35.65 -5.59
C GLY A 307 -23.77 -36.64 -6.69
N ILE A 308 -22.59 -37.25 -6.60
CA ILE A 308 -22.08 -38.20 -7.60
C ILE A 308 -21.96 -39.59 -6.96
N GLU A 309 -22.92 -40.46 -7.26
CA GLU A 309 -22.97 -41.85 -6.77
C GLU A 309 -21.97 -42.76 -7.48
N ALA A 310 -21.76 -42.54 -8.78
CA ALA A 310 -20.79 -43.27 -9.60
C ALA A 310 -20.42 -42.46 -10.84
N ILE A 311 -19.15 -42.54 -11.26
CA ILE A 311 -18.67 -41.92 -12.51
C ILE A 311 -18.98 -42.89 -13.67
N ALA A 312 -20.22 -42.95 -14.16
CA ALA A 312 -20.56 -43.85 -15.28
C ALA A 312 -19.94 -43.43 -16.62
N GLN A 313 -19.68 -42.13 -16.77
CA GLN A 313 -19.05 -41.48 -17.91
C GLN A 313 -18.26 -40.25 -17.40
N GLU A 314 -17.34 -39.74 -18.22
CA GLU A 314 -16.64 -38.48 -17.88
C GLU A 314 -17.67 -37.37 -17.60
N LYS A 315 -17.50 -36.70 -16.45
CA LYS A 315 -18.38 -35.61 -15.99
C LYS A 315 -17.51 -34.42 -15.60
N GLU A 316 -17.82 -33.25 -16.13
CA GLU A 316 -17.18 -32.02 -15.70
C GLU A 316 -17.79 -31.54 -14.38
N ILE A 317 -16.92 -31.06 -13.50
CA ILE A 317 -17.28 -30.35 -12.28
C ILE A 317 -16.56 -29.01 -12.25
N LEU A 318 -17.17 -28.05 -11.55
CA LEU A 318 -16.67 -26.69 -11.42
C LEU A 318 -16.12 -26.47 -10.01
N LEU A 319 -14.87 -26.05 -9.92
CA LEU A 319 -14.10 -25.95 -8.69
C LEU A 319 -13.58 -24.52 -8.47
N ALA A 320 -13.68 -24.06 -7.23
CA ALA A 320 -12.98 -22.87 -6.74
C ALA A 320 -12.40 -23.19 -5.36
N PHE A 321 -11.48 -22.37 -4.89
CA PHE A 321 -10.72 -22.65 -3.66
C PHE A 321 -10.57 -21.40 -2.81
N ALA A 322 -10.34 -21.58 -1.52
CA ALA A 322 -9.86 -20.53 -0.63
C ALA A 322 -8.66 -21.02 0.17
N ALA A 323 -7.73 -20.11 0.46
CA ALA A 323 -6.68 -20.35 1.44
C ALA A 323 -6.52 -19.11 2.34
N TYR A 324 -6.37 -19.36 3.63
CA TYR A 324 -6.10 -18.35 4.63
C TYR A 324 -5.30 -18.99 5.76
N GLY A 325 -4.34 -18.27 6.30
CA GLY A 325 -3.67 -18.63 7.54
C GLY A 325 -2.81 -17.48 7.97
N THR A 326 -3.50 -16.38 8.30
CA THR A 326 -2.95 -15.04 8.57
C THR A 326 -2.18 -14.39 7.40
N ALA A 327 -1.74 -15.16 6.40
CA ALA A 327 -1.39 -14.71 5.06
C ALA A 327 -2.65 -14.24 4.30
N THR A 328 -2.87 -12.93 4.35
CA THR A 328 -3.99 -12.25 3.70
C THR A 328 -3.58 -11.44 2.47
N PRO A 329 -4.50 -11.24 1.51
CA PRO A 329 -4.29 -10.32 0.40
C PRO A 329 -4.12 -8.88 0.89
N LEU A 330 -3.63 -8.01 0.01
CA LEU A 330 -3.49 -6.57 0.32
C LEU A 330 -4.83 -5.99 0.79
N SER A 331 -4.81 -5.18 1.85
CA SER A 331 -5.97 -4.32 2.14
C SER A 331 -5.76 -3.04 1.36
N THR A 332 -6.39 -2.94 0.21
CA THR A 332 -6.40 -1.72 -0.59
C THR A 332 -7.66 -0.91 -0.27
N TYR A 333 -7.54 0.39 -0.44
CA TYR A 333 -8.60 1.36 -0.18
C TYR A 333 -8.94 2.04 -1.50
N LEU A 334 -10.23 2.16 -1.77
CA LEU A 334 -10.73 2.91 -2.89
C LEU A 334 -11.12 4.30 -2.39
N HIS A 335 -10.50 5.33 -2.93
CA HIS A 335 -10.97 6.70 -2.76
C HIS A 335 -11.54 7.18 -4.08
N GLU A 336 -12.73 7.76 -4.05
CA GLU A 336 -13.41 8.21 -5.25
C GLU A 336 -14.15 9.52 -5.07
N VAL A 337 -14.35 10.20 -6.20
CA VAL A 337 -15.30 11.31 -6.30
C VAL A 337 -16.45 10.87 -7.19
N LEU A 338 -17.65 10.92 -6.63
CA LEU A 338 -18.91 10.70 -7.33
C LEU A 338 -19.37 12.05 -7.88
N LEU A 339 -19.39 12.21 -9.20
CA LEU A 339 -19.71 13.47 -9.86
C LEU A 339 -21.10 13.45 -10.48
N ASN A 340 -21.94 14.39 -10.06
CA ASN A 340 -23.17 14.77 -10.72
C ASN A 340 -22.92 16.03 -11.55
N THR A 341 -22.77 15.84 -12.86
CA THR A 341 -22.52 16.90 -13.84
C THR A 341 -23.82 17.36 -14.52
N SER A 342 -24.91 16.61 -14.36
CA SER A 342 -26.23 16.97 -14.88
C SER A 342 -27.33 16.31 -14.03
N PRO A 343 -28.15 17.10 -13.31
CA PRO A 343 -29.12 16.58 -12.32
C PRO A 343 -30.16 15.59 -12.85
N SER A 344 -30.41 15.60 -14.16
CA SER A 344 -31.44 14.77 -14.83
C SER A 344 -30.87 13.56 -15.57
N SER A 345 -29.59 13.27 -15.42
CA SER A 345 -28.91 12.15 -16.07
C SER A 345 -27.95 11.50 -15.09
N GLY A 346 -27.77 10.20 -15.13
CA GLY A 346 -26.87 9.50 -14.22
C GLY A 346 -27.54 8.28 -13.61
N GLY A 347 -26.75 7.51 -12.87
CA GLY A 347 -27.20 6.35 -12.11
C GLY A 347 -27.19 6.62 -10.62
N ASP A 348 -27.85 5.75 -9.89
CA ASP A 348 -27.82 5.75 -8.44
C ASP A 348 -26.58 4.97 -7.97
N VAL A 349 -25.86 5.52 -7.00
CA VAL A 349 -24.72 4.86 -6.36
C VAL A 349 -25.09 4.60 -4.90
N GLU A 350 -25.00 3.35 -4.47
CA GLU A 350 -25.17 2.99 -3.07
C GLU A 350 -23.80 3.05 -2.37
N VAL A 351 -23.73 3.83 -1.30
CA VAL A 351 -22.57 3.95 -0.40
C VAL A 351 -22.97 3.50 0.99
N GLN A 352 -22.04 2.88 1.72
CA GLN A 352 -22.26 2.47 3.10
C GLN A 352 -21.69 3.55 4.03
N ASP A 353 -22.42 3.84 5.09
CA ASP A 353 -22.00 4.74 6.16
C ASP A 353 -22.34 4.11 7.53
N LYS A 354 -21.89 4.69 8.66
CA LYS A 354 -22.18 4.20 10.01
C LYS A 354 -23.69 4.09 10.27
N ASP A 355 -24.48 4.97 9.64
CA ASP A 355 -25.94 5.03 9.83
C ASP A 355 -26.70 4.11 8.87
N GLY A 356 -26.01 3.43 7.95
CA GLY A 356 -26.58 2.44 7.03
C GLY A 356 -26.23 2.69 5.56
N LEU A 357 -26.92 1.97 4.68
CA LEU A 357 -26.78 2.12 3.23
C LEU A 357 -27.49 3.40 2.76
N ILE A 358 -26.81 4.21 1.96
CA ILE A 358 -27.28 5.49 1.45
C ILE A 358 -27.20 5.47 -0.07
N THR A 359 -28.28 5.90 -0.73
CA THR A 359 -28.32 6.01 -2.20
C THR A 359 -28.07 7.45 -2.61
N ILE A 360 -27.01 7.69 -3.38
CA ILE A 360 -26.66 8.97 -3.98
C ILE A 360 -27.18 8.98 -5.42
N PRO A 361 -28.18 9.80 -5.75
CA PRO A 361 -28.81 9.76 -7.06
C PRO A 361 -28.08 10.59 -8.11
N SER A 362 -28.35 10.27 -9.38
CA SER A 362 -27.93 11.06 -10.55
C SER A 362 -26.40 11.26 -10.68
N ILE A 363 -25.61 10.24 -10.35
CA ILE A 363 -24.15 10.27 -10.56
C ILE A 363 -23.84 9.97 -12.03
N ASN A 364 -23.09 10.87 -12.67
CA ASN A 364 -22.65 10.73 -14.06
C ASN A 364 -21.31 10.04 -14.17
N TYR A 365 -20.39 10.35 -13.25
CA TYR A 365 -19.04 9.82 -13.27
C TYR A 365 -18.58 9.36 -11.90
N ARG A 366 -17.73 8.32 -11.90
CA ARG A 366 -16.92 7.92 -10.76
C ARG A 366 -15.46 8.10 -11.13
N VAL A 367 -14.76 8.99 -10.44
CA VAL A 367 -13.31 9.17 -10.63
C VAL A 367 -12.63 8.61 -9.41
N ARG A 368 -12.03 7.43 -9.54
CA ARG A 368 -11.58 6.64 -8.40
C ARG A 368 -10.13 6.21 -8.53
N ILE A 369 -9.47 6.12 -7.38
CA ILE A 369 -8.11 5.64 -7.23
C ILE A 369 -8.08 4.54 -6.17
N GLU A 370 -7.23 3.56 -6.38
CA GLU A 370 -6.95 2.49 -5.43
C GLU A 370 -5.58 2.76 -4.79
N VAL A 371 -5.56 2.67 -3.46
CA VAL A 371 -4.42 2.97 -2.61
C VAL A 371 -4.01 1.71 -1.87
N ASP A 372 -2.71 1.46 -1.87
CA ASP A 372 -2.06 0.52 -0.98
C ASP A 372 -1.35 1.31 0.12
N PRO A 373 -2.00 1.54 1.28
CA PRO A 373 -1.40 2.30 2.36
C PRO A 373 -0.20 1.56 2.97
N MET A 374 -0.04 0.26 2.71
CA MET A 374 1.10 -0.51 3.24
C MET A 374 2.37 -0.25 2.44
N ASN A 375 2.23 -0.03 1.14
CA ASN A 375 3.32 0.41 0.27
C ASN A 375 3.37 1.93 0.13
N GLU A 376 2.54 2.66 0.90
CA GLU A 376 2.41 4.11 0.87
C GLU A 376 2.23 4.63 -0.56
N ALA A 377 1.43 3.93 -1.37
CA ALA A 377 1.38 4.18 -2.81
C ALA A 377 -0.04 4.13 -3.36
N VAL A 378 -0.30 5.03 -4.31
CA VAL A 378 -1.39 4.87 -5.27
C VAL A 378 -1.02 3.76 -6.24
N ILE A 379 -1.87 2.75 -6.41
CA ILE A 379 -1.59 1.62 -7.32
C ILE A 379 -2.20 1.80 -8.71
N GLY A 380 -3.27 2.60 -8.83
CA GLY A 380 -3.92 2.92 -10.10
C GLY A 380 -5.37 3.31 -9.89
N GLY A 381 -6.11 3.56 -10.97
CA GLY A 381 -7.52 3.91 -10.85
C GLY A 381 -8.24 3.98 -12.18
N SER A 382 -9.45 4.54 -12.16
CA SER A 382 -10.28 4.62 -13.36
C SER A 382 -11.25 5.79 -13.31
N VAL A 383 -11.57 6.32 -14.49
CA VAL A 383 -12.78 7.10 -14.73
C VAL A 383 -13.85 6.15 -15.23
N MET A 384 -15.01 6.16 -14.59
CA MET A 384 -16.18 5.42 -15.02
C MET A 384 -17.33 6.37 -15.33
N LYS A 385 -18.11 6.06 -16.36
CA LYS A 385 -19.26 6.84 -16.81
C LYS A 385 -20.52 6.03 -16.71
N TRP A 386 -21.61 6.66 -16.24
CA TRP A 386 -22.92 6.03 -16.24
C TRP A 386 -23.38 5.71 -17.66
N ASN A 387 -23.68 4.44 -17.92
CA ASN A 387 -24.24 3.97 -19.17
C ASN A 387 -25.66 3.45 -18.94
N ALA A 388 -26.63 4.30 -19.28
CA ALA A 388 -28.06 3.98 -19.17
C ALA A 388 -28.48 2.75 -20.02
N GLY A 389 -27.71 2.37 -21.05
CA GLY A 389 -27.96 1.19 -21.87
C GLY A 389 -27.74 -0.13 -21.13
N ILE A 390 -26.85 -0.14 -20.13
CA ILE A 390 -26.57 -1.30 -19.27
C ILE A 390 -27.03 -1.09 -17.82
N SER A 391 -27.53 0.10 -17.49
CA SER A 391 -27.90 0.50 -16.12
C SER A 391 -26.75 0.31 -15.13
N ASP A 392 -25.53 0.61 -15.57
CA ASP A 392 -24.32 0.47 -14.79
C ASP A 392 -23.23 1.46 -15.27
N PHE A 393 -22.15 1.57 -14.49
CA PHE A 393 -20.97 2.35 -14.82
C PHE A 393 -20.00 1.54 -15.68
N GLU A 394 -19.58 2.12 -16.82
CA GLU A 394 -18.53 1.56 -17.66
C GLU A 394 -17.21 2.32 -17.48
N VAL A 395 -16.08 1.62 -17.48
CA VAL A 395 -14.76 2.25 -17.45
C VAL A 395 -14.50 2.95 -18.79
N THR A 396 -14.26 4.27 -18.75
CA THR A 396 -13.95 5.08 -19.94
C THR A 396 -12.47 5.46 -20.03
N ALA A 397 -11.77 5.53 -18.89
CA ALA A 397 -10.33 5.77 -18.85
C ALA A 397 -9.67 5.10 -17.65
N TRP A 398 -8.38 4.78 -17.78
CA TRP A 398 -7.55 4.28 -16.69
C TRP A 398 -6.62 5.37 -16.19
N LEU A 399 -6.55 5.53 -14.88
CA LEU A 399 -5.67 6.48 -14.22
C LEU A 399 -4.35 5.79 -13.87
N THR A 400 -3.26 6.54 -14.05
CA THR A 400 -1.91 6.03 -13.74
C THR A 400 -1.70 6.04 -12.22
N GLY A 401 -1.05 5.01 -11.68
CA GLY A 401 -0.57 4.98 -10.30
C GLY A 401 0.96 4.89 -10.24
N GLY A 402 1.48 4.40 -9.12
CA GLY A 402 2.92 4.22 -8.87
C GLY A 402 3.60 5.43 -8.22
N TYR A 403 2.82 6.37 -7.70
CA TYR A 403 3.31 7.52 -6.93
C TYR A 403 2.88 7.40 -5.45
N PRO A 404 3.61 8.02 -4.52
CA PRO A 404 3.36 7.81 -3.10
C PRO A 404 2.12 8.56 -2.62
N ILE A 405 1.59 8.16 -1.47
CA ILE A 405 0.62 8.92 -0.68
C ILE A 405 1.33 9.82 0.34
N ALA A 406 0.66 10.88 0.78
CA ALA A 406 1.21 11.84 1.72
C ALA A 406 0.95 11.39 3.16
N ILE A 407 1.88 10.66 3.79
CA ILE A 407 1.73 10.20 5.17
C ILE A 407 1.96 11.33 6.17
N GLY A 408 0.96 11.65 6.98
CA GLY A 408 1.03 12.65 8.05
C GLY A 408 1.20 14.09 7.58
N GLN A 409 1.05 14.37 6.28
CA GLN A 409 1.24 15.71 5.71
C GLN A 409 -0.09 16.46 5.50
N GLY A 410 -1.22 15.77 5.59
CA GLY A 410 -2.55 16.37 5.50
C GLY A 410 -2.86 17.33 6.66
N ILE A 411 -4.02 17.98 6.61
CA ILE A 411 -4.46 18.88 7.67
C ILE A 411 -4.52 18.13 9.00
N ASN A 412 -3.94 18.73 10.05
CA ASN A 412 -3.84 18.15 11.39
C ASN A 412 -3.08 16.81 11.45
N GLY A 413 -2.15 16.56 10.53
CA GLY A 413 -1.34 15.33 10.53
C GLY A 413 -2.07 14.11 9.98
N THR A 414 -3.19 14.31 9.28
CA THR A 414 -3.87 13.27 8.51
C THR A 414 -3.00 12.75 7.37
N ASN A 415 -3.34 11.58 6.85
CA ASN A 415 -2.79 11.12 5.58
C ASN A 415 -3.57 11.79 4.44
N ALA A 416 -2.92 12.00 3.29
CA ALA A 416 -3.59 12.50 2.11
C ALA A 416 -3.28 11.66 0.86
N VAL A 417 -4.28 11.53 0.01
CA VAL A 417 -4.17 10.90 -1.31
C VAL A 417 -4.68 11.86 -2.38
N GLU A 418 -3.94 11.93 -3.48
CA GLU A 418 -4.21 12.82 -4.61
C GLU A 418 -4.43 12.01 -5.87
N TRP A 419 -5.38 12.43 -6.70
CA TRP A 419 -5.59 11.87 -8.03
C TRP A 419 -6.28 12.88 -8.94
N GLY A 420 -6.34 12.59 -10.23
CA GLY A 420 -6.98 13.49 -11.19
C GLY A 420 -7.39 12.76 -12.46
N ALA A 421 -8.19 13.44 -13.27
CA ALA A 421 -8.65 12.96 -14.58
C ALA A 421 -8.54 14.07 -15.62
N ASN A 422 -8.42 13.68 -16.89
CA ASN A 422 -8.52 14.66 -17.98
C ASN A 422 -9.97 15.14 -18.08
N LEU A 423 -10.17 16.44 -18.30
CA LEU A 423 -11.52 16.99 -18.51
C LEU A 423 -12.20 16.36 -19.74
N SER A 424 -11.45 15.95 -20.75
CA SER A 424 -11.95 15.25 -21.94
C SER A 424 -12.48 13.84 -21.65
N GLU A 425 -12.03 13.20 -20.57
CA GLU A 425 -12.57 11.91 -20.09
C GLU A 425 -13.92 12.08 -19.38
N LEU A 426 -14.29 13.33 -19.08
CA LEU A 426 -15.51 13.75 -18.40
C LEU A 426 -16.44 14.54 -19.35
N ASP A 427 -16.43 14.19 -20.65
CA ASP A 427 -17.16 14.87 -21.74
C ASP A 427 -16.88 16.39 -21.83
N ASP A 428 -15.63 16.79 -21.63
CA ASP A 428 -15.22 18.20 -21.59
C ASP A 428 -16.08 19.00 -20.60
N LEU A 429 -16.15 18.48 -19.35
CA LEU A 429 -16.94 19.07 -18.28
C LEU A 429 -16.79 20.60 -18.26
N THR A 430 -17.92 21.32 -18.26
CA THR A 430 -17.95 22.79 -18.21
C THR A 430 -18.88 23.27 -17.10
N GLY A 431 -18.59 24.45 -16.55
CA GLY A 431 -19.44 25.09 -15.55
C GLY A 431 -19.32 24.47 -14.15
N SER A 432 -20.45 24.33 -13.47
CA SER A 432 -20.54 23.83 -12.10
C SER A 432 -21.06 22.40 -12.06
N PHE A 433 -20.52 21.60 -11.14
CA PHE A 433 -20.99 20.26 -10.84
C PHE A 433 -21.11 20.07 -9.32
N THR A 434 -21.87 19.05 -8.94
CA THR A 434 -21.96 18.59 -7.55
C THR A 434 -21.16 17.30 -7.42
N GLY A 435 -20.44 17.16 -6.31
CA GLY A 435 -19.66 15.96 -6.04
C GLY A 435 -19.78 15.48 -4.59
N TYR A 436 -19.36 14.24 -4.38
CA TYR A 436 -19.23 13.59 -3.07
C TYR A 436 -17.89 12.87 -3.06
N PHE A 437 -17.15 12.96 -1.95
CA PHE A 437 -16.02 12.07 -1.74
C PHE A 437 -16.52 10.80 -1.05
N HIS A 438 -15.93 9.67 -1.40
CA HIS A 438 -16.26 8.37 -0.84
C HIS A 438 -14.98 7.55 -0.73
N SER A 439 -14.80 6.90 0.41
CA SER A 439 -13.68 6.01 0.70
C SER A 439 -14.25 4.66 1.11
N THR A 440 -13.72 3.56 0.58
CA THR A 440 -14.15 2.22 0.98
C THR A 440 -13.02 1.22 0.90
N ARG A 441 -13.04 0.24 1.79
CA ARG A 441 -12.11 -0.88 1.76
C ARG A 441 -12.46 -1.85 0.64
N VAL A 442 -11.46 -2.24 -0.15
CA VAL A 442 -11.66 -3.12 -1.31
C VAL A 442 -11.78 -4.60 -0.91
N ASP A 443 -11.82 -4.93 0.39
CA ASP A 443 -11.78 -6.32 0.86
C ASP A 443 -13.15 -6.97 1.13
N GLY A 444 -14.24 -6.32 0.72
CA GLY A 444 -15.60 -6.84 0.84
C GLY A 444 -16.20 -6.74 2.25
N GLN A 445 -15.50 -6.10 3.19
CA GLN A 445 -16.11 -5.64 4.44
C GLN A 445 -16.92 -4.35 4.20
N PRO A 446 -17.97 -4.07 5.00
CA PRO A 446 -18.81 -2.88 4.85
C PRO A 446 -18.10 -1.60 5.33
N ALA A 447 -16.78 -1.54 5.18
CA ALA A 447 -15.96 -0.49 5.73
C ALA A 447 -15.88 0.67 4.72
N SER A 448 -16.43 1.82 5.07
CA SER A 448 -16.79 2.86 4.13
C SER A 448 -17.10 4.17 4.82
N ASP A 449 -16.80 5.26 4.15
CA ASP A 449 -17.13 6.62 4.55
C ASP A 449 -17.47 7.49 3.34
N TYR A 450 -18.33 8.48 3.51
CA TYR A 450 -18.67 9.41 2.45
C TYR A 450 -19.02 10.80 2.98
N THR A 451 -18.65 11.81 2.21
CA THR A 451 -18.86 13.19 2.63
C THR A 451 -20.24 13.71 2.24
N GLN A 452 -20.68 14.79 2.90
CA GLN A 452 -21.73 15.65 2.35
C GLN A 452 -21.40 16.17 0.92
N ALA A 453 -22.44 16.56 0.19
CA ALA A 453 -22.30 17.10 -1.16
C ALA A 453 -21.47 18.41 -1.16
N PHE A 454 -20.56 18.54 -2.12
CA PHE A 454 -19.89 19.80 -2.42
C PHE A 454 -20.26 20.30 -3.82
N THR A 455 -20.03 21.59 -4.08
CA THR A 455 -20.16 22.17 -5.42
C THR A 455 -18.82 22.78 -5.84
N HIS A 456 -18.41 22.52 -7.07
CA HIS A 456 -17.24 23.16 -7.67
C HIS A 456 -17.61 23.74 -9.02
N THR A 457 -17.09 24.93 -9.28
CA THR A 457 -17.19 25.58 -10.58
C THR A 457 -15.80 25.56 -11.17
N LEU A 458 -15.65 24.94 -12.34
CA LEU A 458 -14.39 24.95 -13.05
C LEU A 458 -13.97 26.40 -13.27
N ALA A 459 -12.76 26.74 -12.83
CA ALA A 459 -12.25 28.09 -13.00
C ALA A 459 -12.33 28.49 -14.49
N ASP A 460 -12.95 29.65 -14.77
CA ASP A 460 -12.91 30.25 -16.10
C ASP A 460 -11.45 30.63 -16.35
N ASN A 461 -10.67 29.69 -16.87
CA ASN A 461 -9.30 29.88 -17.32
C ASN A 461 -9.32 30.73 -18.59
N ARG A 462 -9.88 31.95 -18.48
CA ARG A 462 -9.45 33.03 -19.35
C ARG A 462 -7.97 33.11 -19.12
N LYS A 463 -7.20 32.67 -20.13
CA LYS A 463 -5.75 32.86 -20.21
C LYS A 463 -5.45 34.21 -19.57
N ILE A 464 -4.88 34.21 -18.36
CA ILE A 464 -4.20 35.39 -17.88
C ILE A 464 -3.22 35.66 -19.01
N PRO A 465 -3.31 36.79 -19.74
CA PRO A 465 -2.50 36.98 -20.92
C PRO A 465 -1.04 37.03 -20.46
N THR A 466 -0.40 35.87 -20.44
CA THR A 466 1.02 35.75 -20.29
C THR A 466 1.59 36.35 -21.56
N LEU A 467 2.63 37.15 -21.40
CA LEU A 467 3.39 37.57 -22.56
C LEU A 467 3.87 36.29 -23.26
N SER A 468 3.69 36.20 -24.59
CA SER A 468 4.31 35.13 -25.37
C SER A 468 5.82 35.09 -25.10
N GLU A 469 6.51 34.00 -25.41
CA GLU A 469 7.99 33.95 -25.26
C GLU A 469 8.67 35.20 -25.85
N TRP A 470 8.19 35.64 -27.01
CA TRP A 470 8.61 36.89 -27.65
C TRP A 470 8.18 38.14 -26.88
N GLY A 471 6.96 38.18 -26.36
CA GLY A 471 6.49 39.25 -25.48
C GLY A 471 7.35 39.39 -24.22
N MET A 472 7.77 38.28 -23.61
CA MET A 472 8.66 38.27 -22.45
C MET A 472 10.05 38.78 -22.81
N ILE A 473 10.60 38.35 -23.96
CA ILE A 473 11.88 38.88 -24.47
C ILE A 473 11.77 40.39 -24.71
N PHE A 474 10.70 40.87 -25.35
CA PHE A 474 10.47 42.31 -25.56
C PHE A 474 10.32 43.08 -24.24
N PHE A 475 9.62 42.50 -23.28
CA PHE A 475 9.41 43.12 -21.98
C PHE A 475 10.70 43.23 -21.17
N VAL A 476 11.47 42.14 -21.08
CA VAL A 476 12.78 42.12 -20.41
C VAL A 476 13.77 43.06 -21.09
N THR A 477 13.83 43.06 -22.42
CA THR A 477 14.72 43.97 -23.17
C THR A 477 14.32 45.43 -23.01
N SER A 478 13.01 45.72 -22.94
CA SER A 478 12.49 47.07 -22.66
C SER A 478 12.82 47.53 -21.24
N LEU A 479 12.63 46.68 -20.23
CA LEU A 479 13.01 46.97 -18.84
C LEU A 479 14.52 47.21 -18.71
N MET A 480 15.32 46.37 -19.36
CA MET A 480 16.78 46.49 -19.36
C MET A 480 17.25 47.76 -20.06
N SER A 481 16.64 48.11 -21.20
CA SER A 481 16.91 49.38 -21.91
C SER A 481 16.53 50.60 -21.08
N THR A 482 15.39 50.53 -20.38
CA THR A 482 14.90 51.60 -19.50
C THR A 482 15.81 51.77 -18.28
N ALA A 483 16.23 50.67 -17.66
CA ALA A 483 17.20 50.68 -16.57
C ALA A 483 18.55 51.30 -17.01
N ILE A 484 19.08 50.91 -18.18
CA ILE A 484 20.30 51.48 -18.75
C ILE A 484 20.14 52.99 -19.00
N TRP A 485 18.99 53.43 -19.52
CA TRP A 485 18.71 54.85 -19.74
C TRP A 485 18.68 55.65 -18.43
N PHE A 486 18.03 55.14 -17.38
CA PHE A 486 17.99 55.78 -16.06
C PHE A 486 19.38 55.85 -15.40
N ILE A 487 20.18 54.79 -15.52
CA ILE A 487 21.56 54.74 -15.02
C ILE A 487 22.43 55.82 -15.70
N ARG A 488 22.23 56.03 -17.01
CA ARG A 488 22.97 57.06 -17.76
C ARG A 488 22.61 58.48 -17.34
N LYS A 489 21.42 58.72 -16.78
CA LYS A 489 20.93 60.06 -16.38
C LYS A 489 21.40 60.54 -15.00
N ARG A 490 22.30 59.80 -14.35
CA ARG A 490 23.24 60.28 -13.29
C ARG A 490 22.66 60.90 -12.00
N SER A 491 21.43 60.56 -11.61
CA SER A 491 20.95 60.81 -10.24
C SER A 491 20.92 59.52 -9.43
N LYS A 492 21.64 59.47 -8.30
CA LYS A 492 21.73 58.28 -7.44
C LYS A 492 20.38 57.81 -6.88
N THR A 493 19.38 58.69 -6.82
CA THR A 493 18.01 58.36 -6.38
C THR A 493 17.21 57.56 -7.43
N ASN A 494 17.56 57.64 -8.72
CA ASN A 494 16.82 56.94 -9.78
C ASN A 494 17.22 55.46 -9.92
N PHE A 495 18.36 55.06 -9.34
CA PHE A 495 18.85 53.68 -9.41
C PHE A 495 18.06 52.74 -8.49
N LEU A 496 17.76 53.18 -7.27
CA LEU A 496 16.94 52.44 -6.31
C LEU A 496 15.48 52.29 -6.79
N ALA A 497 14.93 53.34 -7.41
CA ALA A 497 13.59 53.28 -8.01
C ALA A 497 13.51 52.27 -9.17
N ALA A 498 14.55 52.21 -10.02
CA ALA A 498 14.60 51.23 -11.12
C ALA A 498 14.69 49.78 -10.60
N ILE A 499 15.42 49.53 -9.52
CA ILE A 499 15.50 48.20 -8.88
C ILE A 499 14.17 47.80 -8.25
N MET A 500 13.47 48.72 -7.57
CA MET A 500 12.16 48.43 -7.00
C MET A 500 11.09 48.17 -8.08
N ILE A 501 11.12 48.89 -9.20
CA ILE A 501 10.19 48.65 -10.32
C ILE A 501 10.46 47.29 -10.97
N VAL A 502 11.72 46.89 -11.14
CA VAL A 502 12.05 45.55 -11.67
C VAL A 502 11.69 44.47 -10.65
N GLY A 503 11.89 44.69 -9.35
CA GLY A 503 11.51 43.75 -8.29
C GLY A 503 10.00 43.57 -8.13
N MET A 504 9.19 44.62 -8.32
CA MET A 504 7.73 44.53 -8.28
C MET A 504 7.12 43.80 -9.49
N VAL A 505 7.87 43.70 -10.59
CA VAL A 505 7.39 43.09 -11.84
C VAL A 505 7.70 41.59 -11.93
N VAL A 506 8.58 41.05 -11.08
CA VAL A 506 8.92 39.61 -11.03
C VAL A 506 7.92 38.80 -10.19
N GLY A 507 6.85 39.42 -9.68
CA GLY A 507 5.67 38.72 -9.17
C GLY A 507 4.83 38.13 -10.31
N ILE A 508 5.44 37.32 -11.19
CA ILE A 508 4.70 36.53 -12.17
C ILE A 508 4.00 35.44 -11.35
N ALA A 509 2.68 35.56 -11.24
CA ALA A 509 1.83 34.47 -10.78
C ALA A 509 2.06 33.29 -11.73
N TRP A 510 2.85 32.32 -11.29
CA TRP A 510 2.83 30.99 -11.89
C TRP A 510 1.51 30.38 -11.45
N ALA A 511 0.66 30.04 -12.42
CA ALA A 511 -0.43 29.11 -12.16
C ALA A 511 0.25 27.77 -11.86
N ALA A 512 0.49 27.50 -10.57
CA ALA A 512 0.99 26.21 -10.14
C ALA A 512 -0.09 25.18 -10.46
N THR A 513 0.21 24.26 -11.38
CA THR A 513 -0.58 23.06 -11.63
C THR A 513 -0.29 22.06 -10.51
N ILE A 514 -1.28 21.24 -10.15
CA ILE A 514 -1.13 20.16 -9.17
C ILE A 514 -0.26 19.04 -9.77
N VAL A 515 0.69 18.54 -9.00
CA VAL A 515 1.53 17.40 -9.34
C VAL A 515 1.11 16.22 -8.46
N LEU A 516 0.77 15.09 -9.08
CA LEU A 516 0.39 13.87 -8.36
C LEU A 516 1.64 13.11 -7.92
N ASP A 517 2.25 13.54 -6.82
CA ASP A 517 3.48 12.95 -6.29
C ASP A 517 3.47 12.73 -4.77
N GLY A 518 2.34 12.99 -4.10
CA GLY A 518 2.20 12.83 -2.66
C GLY A 518 2.81 13.97 -1.83
N ASP A 519 3.30 15.04 -2.46
CA ASP A 519 3.64 16.29 -1.77
C ASP A 519 2.44 17.24 -1.78
N VAL A 520 1.80 17.39 -0.63
CA VAL A 520 0.62 18.25 -0.48
C VAL A 520 0.91 19.76 -0.55
N GLY A 521 2.17 20.17 -0.75
CA GLY A 521 2.60 21.57 -0.73
C GLY A 521 1.98 22.43 -1.84
N ASP A 522 1.73 21.86 -3.00
CA ASP A 522 1.07 22.51 -4.14
C ASP A 522 -0.44 22.77 -3.89
N TRP A 523 -1.05 22.10 -2.92
CA TRP A 523 -2.41 22.34 -2.44
C TRP A 523 -2.53 23.46 -1.39
N SER A 524 -1.42 24.02 -0.91
CA SER A 524 -1.41 24.95 0.24
C SER A 524 -2.29 26.21 0.09
N ALA A 525 -2.61 26.61 -1.15
CA ALA A 525 -3.49 27.74 -1.45
C ALA A 525 -4.96 27.34 -1.68
N ILE A 526 -5.29 26.05 -1.65
CA ILE A 526 -6.61 25.50 -1.95
C ILE A 526 -7.29 25.14 -0.62
N SER A 527 -8.45 25.75 -0.36
CA SER A 527 -9.27 25.41 0.81
C SER A 527 -10.10 24.15 0.55
N PRO A 528 -10.36 23.33 1.57
CA PRO A 528 -11.20 22.15 1.43
C PRO A 528 -12.61 22.54 0.98
N LYS A 529 -13.17 21.76 0.06
CA LYS A 529 -14.56 21.86 -0.43
C LYS A 529 -15.55 21.23 0.54
N VAL A 530 -15.09 20.26 1.30
CA VAL A 530 -15.86 19.60 2.34
C VAL A 530 -14.97 19.30 3.53
N THR A 531 -15.55 19.43 4.72
CA THR A 531 -15.01 18.96 6.00
C THR A 531 -15.98 17.92 6.52
N ASP A 532 -15.48 16.78 6.93
CA ASP A 532 -16.32 15.73 7.52
C ASP A 532 -16.15 15.63 9.04
N PRO A 533 -17.14 15.07 9.74
CA PRO A 533 -17.00 14.65 11.13
C PRO A 533 -15.87 13.62 11.31
N PHE A 534 -15.46 13.43 12.56
CA PHE A 534 -14.39 12.50 12.91
C PHE A 534 -15.04 11.25 13.44
N ASP A 535 -14.48 10.09 13.10
CA ASP A 535 -14.97 8.80 13.56
C ASP A 535 -16.44 8.53 13.16
N ASP A 536 -16.86 8.99 11.98
CA ASP A 536 -18.17 8.70 11.40
C ASP A 536 -18.20 7.68 10.27
N GLN A 537 -17.04 7.15 9.87
CA GLN A 537 -16.93 5.99 9.01
C GLN A 537 -17.62 4.76 9.59
N SER A 538 -18.14 3.92 8.69
CA SER A 538 -18.45 2.54 9.04
C SER A 538 -17.16 1.72 9.03
N GLY A 539 -16.74 1.16 10.17
CA GLY A 539 -15.71 0.12 10.19
C GLY A 539 -14.28 0.58 10.49
N ASP A 540 -13.47 0.87 9.46
CA ASP A 540 -12.02 1.01 9.57
C ASP A 540 -11.59 2.48 9.48
N PRO A 541 -10.83 3.01 10.47
CA PRO A 541 -10.42 4.41 10.48
C PRO A 541 -9.73 4.89 9.20
N ASN A 542 -9.08 4.01 8.44
CA ASN A 542 -8.44 4.40 7.19
C ASN A 542 -9.44 4.80 6.08
N GLU A 543 -10.75 4.65 6.29
CA GLU A 543 -11.78 5.22 5.40
C GLU A 543 -12.23 6.63 5.80
N ASP A 544 -12.09 7.04 7.06
CA ASP A 544 -12.66 8.29 7.63
C ASP A 544 -12.04 9.53 6.99
N ILE A 545 -12.81 10.14 6.10
CA ILE A 545 -12.50 11.34 5.37
C ILE A 545 -12.61 12.52 6.33
N ARG A 546 -11.60 13.38 6.33
CA ARG A 546 -11.60 14.60 7.15
C ARG A 546 -11.78 15.84 6.31
N TYR A 547 -11.15 15.83 5.14
CA TYR A 547 -11.17 16.96 4.22
C TYR A 547 -11.15 16.49 2.77
N GLY A 548 -12.00 17.09 1.93
CA GLY A 548 -11.99 16.86 0.48
C GLY A 548 -11.65 18.14 -0.27
N PHE A 549 -10.74 18.06 -1.24
CA PHE A 549 -10.25 19.21 -2.02
C PHE A 549 -10.45 18.97 -3.51
N VAL A 550 -10.69 20.07 -4.23
CA VAL A 550 -10.85 20.06 -5.68
C VAL A 550 -10.10 21.24 -6.27
N ALA A 551 -9.28 20.96 -7.28
CA ALA A 551 -8.59 21.94 -8.10
C ALA A 551 -8.74 21.57 -9.58
N ASN A 552 -8.54 22.53 -10.48
CA ASN A 552 -8.54 22.23 -11.91
C ASN A 552 -7.62 23.21 -12.66
N ASP A 553 -7.02 22.73 -13.75
CA ASP A 553 -6.35 23.56 -14.75
C ASP A 553 -7.16 23.58 -16.06
N GLU A 554 -6.53 23.92 -17.20
CA GLU A 554 -7.18 23.94 -18.52
C GLU A 554 -7.54 22.55 -19.06
N THR A 555 -6.88 21.50 -18.55
CA THR A 555 -6.87 20.14 -19.12
C THR A 555 -7.27 19.07 -18.13
N HIS A 556 -7.03 19.28 -16.83
CA HIS A 556 -7.26 18.30 -15.78
C HIS A 556 -8.12 18.86 -14.65
N ILE A 557 -8.80 17.95 -13.98
CA ILE A 557 -9.35 18.14 -12.65
C ILE A 557 -8.59 17.25 -11.67
N TYR A 558 -8.30 17.80 -10.50
CA TYR A 558 -7.55 17.15 -9.43
C TYR A 558 -8.40 17.09 -8.17
N PHE A 559 -8.24 15.99 -7.45
CA PHE A 559 -8.92 15.67 -6.22
C PHE A 559 -7.88 15.31 -5.18
N ARG A 560 -8.15 15.69 -3.93
CA ARG A 560 -7.41 15.20 -2.77
C ARG A 560 -8.38 14.89 -1.66
N VAL A 561 -8.12 13.79 -0.95
CA VAL A 561 -8.78 13.46 0.31
C VAL A 561 -7.72 13.39 1.38
N ASP A 562 -7.97 14.08 2.48
CA ASP A 562 -7.28 13.87 3.74
C ASP A 562 -8.15 12.94 4.59
N TYR A 563 -7.56 11.87 5.11
CA TYR A 563 -8.28 10.82 5.85
C TYR A 563 -7.52 10.42 7.11
N THR A 564 -8.21 9.85 8.10
CA THR A 564 -7.62 9.36 9.36
C THR A 564 -6.93 8.02 9.14
N GLY A 565 -5.90 8.04 8.27
CA GLY A 565 -4.94 6.95 8.25
C GLY A 565 -4.31 6.79 9.63
N MET A 566 -3.98 5.54 10.01
CA MET A 566 -3.58 5.14 11.38
C MET A 566 -2.43 5.95 12.01
N MET A 567 -2.71 7.17 12.47
CA MET A 567 -1.95 7.97 13.41
C MET A 567 -2.93 8.86 14.18
N GLU A 568 -3.31 8.43 15.38
CA GLU A 568 -3.33 9.38 16.50
C GLU A 568 -2.42 8.83 17.60
N PRO A 569 -1.39 9.58 18.00
CA PRO A 569 -0.87 9.49 19.35
C PRO A 569 -1.84 10.21 20.30
N ASP A 570 -1.99 9.64 21.50
CA ASP A 570 -2.69 10.20 22.67
C ASP A 570 -2.41 11.69 22.93
#